data_AF-A0A067MIP5-F1
#
_entry.id   AF-A0A067MIP5-F1
#
_cell.length_a   1.000
_cell.length_b   1.000
_cell.length_c   1.000
_cell.angle_alpha   90.00
_cell.angle_beta   90.00
_cell.angle_gamma   90.00
#
_symmetry.space_group_name_H-M   'P 1'
#
loop_
_entity.id
_entity.type
_entity.pdbx_description
1 polymer ?
#
loop_
_entity_poly.entity_id
_entity_poly.type
_entity_poly.pdbx_seq_one_letter_code
_entity_poly.pdbx_strand_id
1 'polypeptide(L)'
;MALNDFLQKRGWKKYLFENIYSIGPPNSLTWVAEYSLPINGYTFTGQAAAPTKGAAQDKAASQVLDHLNGGPTYPGSIPSW
;
A
#
# COMPACT_ATOMS: atom_id res chain seq x y z
N MET A 1 6.08 10.04 -0.38
CA MET A 1 6.55 10.24 -1.80
C MET A 1 7.60 9.22 -2.32
N ALA A 2 8.35 8.50 -1.48
CA ALA A 2 9.44 7.62 -1.94
C ALA A 2 9.00 6.39 -2.77
N LEU A 3 7.82 5.81 -2.52
CA LEU A 3 7.35 4.61 -3.23
C LEU A 3 7.05 4.88 -4.71
N ASN A 4 6.40 5.99 -5.03
CA ASN A 4 6.00 6.31 -6.41
C ASN A 4 7.23 6.46 -7.31
N ASP A 5 8.27 7.15 -6.83
CA ASP A 5 9.53 7.32 -7.57
C ASP A 5 10.29 6.00 -7.71
N PHE A 6 10.30 5.17 -6.66
CA PHE A 6 10.90 3.83 -6.70
C PHE A 6 10.25 2.95 -7.76
N LEU A 7 8.91 2.92 -7.78
CA LEU A 7 8.14 2.14 -8.74
C LEU A 7 8.23 2.71 -10.16
N GLN A 8 8.30 4.02 -10.31
CA GLN A 8 8.45 4.67 -11.61
C GLN A 8 9.83 4.38 -12.22
N LYS A 9 10.91 4.44 -11.42
CA LYS A 9 12.27 4.08 -11.87
C LYS A 9 12.39 2.63 -12.32
N ARG A 10 11.62 1.72 -11.70
CA ARG A 10 11.61 0.29 -12.05
C ARG A 10 10.56 -0.09 -13.09
N GLY A 11 9.75 0.87 -13.58
CA GLY A 11 8.64 0.59 -14.51
C GLY A 11 7.51 -0.25 -13.88
N TRP A 12 7.46 -0.34 -12.55
CA TRP A 12 6.51 -1.13 -11.77
C TRP A 12 5.26 -0.36 -11.36
N LYS A 13 5.25 0.96 -11.58
CA LYS A 13 4.12 1.84 -11.26
C LYS A 13 2.79 1.35 -11.83
N LYS A 14 2.80 0.78 -13.04
CA LYS A 14 1.59 0.23 -13.70
C LYS A 14 1.01 -1.01 -13.02
N TYR A 15 1.77 -1.67 -12.14
CA TYR A 15 1.34 -2.84 -11.39
C TYR A 15 0.89 -2.48 -9.97
N LEU A 16 1.10 -1.24 -9.52
CA LEU A 16 0.62 -0.81 -8.21
C LEU A 16 -0.89 -0.62 -8.26
N PHE A 17 -1.61 -1.44 -7.51
CA PHE A 17 -3.01 -1.21 -7.19
C PHE A 17 -3.07 -0.36 -5.93
N GLU A 18 -3.76 0.77 -6.01
CA GLU A 18 -4.03 1.65 -4.89
C GLU A 18 -5.53 1.74 -4.62
N ASN A 19 -5.92 1.47 -3.38
CA ASN A 19 -7.27 1.67 -2.90
C ASN A 19 -7.20 2.57 -1.67
N ILE A 20 -7.77 3.76 -1.77
CA ILE A 20 -7.73 4.76 -0.70
C ILE A 20 -9.14 5.23 -0.44
N TYR A 21 -9.61 4.99 0.77
CA TYR A 21 -10.96 5.33 1.19
C TYR A 21 -10.92 5.87 2.61
N SER A 22 -11.98 6.57 2.98
CA SER A 22 -12.15 7.06 4.35
C SER A 22 -13.33 6.36 4.99
N ILE A 23 -13.16 5.93 6.23
CA ILE A 23 -14.19 5.32 7.06
C ILE A 23 -14.48 6.21 8.27
N GLY A 24 -15.75 6.21 8.70
CA GLY A 24 -16.19 6.93 9.90
C GLY A 24 -16.97 8.21 9.61
N PRO A 25 -17.54 8.82 10.68
CA PRO A 25 -18.33 10.04 10.56
C PRO A 25 -17.46 11.24 10.14
N PRO A 26 -18.03 12.30 9.56
CA PRO A 26 -17.30 13.47 9.04
C PRO A 26 -16.31 14.10 10.04
N ASN A 27 -16.58 13.94 11.34
CA ASN A 27 -15.84 14.52 12.45
C ASN A 27 -14.69 13.62 12.95
N SER A 28 -14.61 12.38 12.47
CA SER A 28 -13.64 11.36 12.86
C SER A 28 -13.30 10.47 11.65
N LEU A 29 -13.04 11.10 10.51
CA LEU A 29 -12.64 10.41 9.28
C LEU A 29 -11.28 9.75 9.49
N THR A 30 -11.27 8.42 9.43
CA THR A 30 -10.03 7.64 9.36
C THR A 30 -9.79 7.28 7.90
N TRP A 31 -8.65 7.70 7.37
CA TRP A 31 -8.22 7.34 6.04
C TRP A 31 -7.53 5.98 6.08
N VAL A 32 -7.92 5.10 5.18
CA VAL A 32 -7.29 3.81 4.96
C VAL A 32 -6.68 3.82 3.56
N ALA A 33 -5.42 3.43 3.48
CA ALA A 33 -4.73 3.22 2.22
C ALA A 33 -4.30 1.75 2.14
N GLU A 34 -4.62 1.13 1.01
CA GLU A 34 -4.27 -0.22 0.66
C GLU A 34 -3.48 -0.18 -0.65
N TYR A 35 -2.29 -0.74 -0.62
CA TYR A 35 -1.44 -0.93 -1.78
C TYR A 35 -1.21 -2.41 -2.02
N SER A 36 -1.36 -2.83 -3.26
CA SER A 36 -1.03 -4.19 -3.71
C SER A 36 -0.17 -4.13 -4.95
N LEU A 37 0.98 -4.79 -4.92
CA LEU A 37 1.96 -4.76 -5.99
C LEU A 37 2.39 -6.20 -6.33
N PRO A 38 1.75 -6.84 -7.32
CA PRO A 38 2.19 -8.12 -7.85
C PRO A 38 3.42 -7.95 -8.75
N ILE A 39 4.55 -8.55 -8.36
CA ILE A 39 5.80 -8.59 -9.14
C ILE A 39 6.39 -10.00 -9.10
N ASN A 40 6.73 -10.57 -10.27
CA ASN A 40 7.42 -11.86 -10.39
C ASN A 40 6.76 -13.01 -9.61
N GLY A 41 5.42 -13.04 -9.54
CA GLY A 41 4.67 -14.07 -8.82
C GLY A 41 4.53 -13.84 -7.30
N TYR A 42 5.11 -12.75 -6.77
CA TYR A 42 4.93 -12.33 -5.39
C TYR A 42 4.03 -11.10 -5.31
N THR A 43 3.11 -11.09 -4.35
CA THR A 43 2.26 -9.92 -4.10
C THR A 43 2.76 -9.21 -2.86
N PHE A 44 3.25 -7.99 -3.05
CA PHE A 44 3.66 -7.10 -1.97
C PHE A 44 2.45 -6.25 -1.58
N THR A 45 1.96 -6.40 -0.36
CA THR A 45 0.82 -5.62 0.13
C THR A 45 1.25 -4.69 1.25
N GLY A 46 0.55 -3.56 1.38
CA GLY A 46 0.69 -2.65 2.50
C GLY A 46 -0.65 -2.01 2.79
N GLN A 47 -1.06 -2.03 4.05
CA GLN A 47 -2.32 -1.45 4.50
C GLN A 47 -2.06 -0.62 5.75
N ALA A 48 -2.51 0.63 5.72
CA ALA A 48 -2.41 1.50 6.88
C ALA A 48 -3.62 2.41 7.01
N ALA A 49 -4.02 2.62 8.27
CA ALA A 49 -5.02 3.60 8.66
C ALA A 49 -4.35 4.81 9.33
N ALA A 50 -4.80 6.02 9.02
CA ALA A 50 -4.34 7.24 9.65
C ALA A 50 -5.42 8.35 9.63
N PRO A 51 -5.28 9.39 10.47
CA PRO A 51 -6.23 10.51 10.49
C PRO A 51 -6.25 11.36 9.21
N THR A 52 -5.22 11.27 8.37
CA THR A 52 -5.14 12.02 7.11
C THR A 52 -4.80 11.11 5.95
N LYS A 53 -5.31 11.46 4.76
CA LYS A 53 -5.05 10.74 3.51
C LYS A 53 -3.55 10.52 3.27
N GLY A 54 -2.75 11.59 3.38
CA GLY A 54 -1.31 11.54 3.18
C GLY A 54 -0.59 10.61 4.16
N ALA A 55 -0.96 10.64 5.45
CA ALA A 55 -0.35 9.77 6.45
C ALA A 55 -0.71 8.29 6.24
N ALA A 56 -1.93 7.99 5.78
CA ALA A 56 -2.33 6.63 5.46
C ALA A 56 -1.53 6.11 4.26
N GLN A 57 -1.43 6.92 3.19
CA GLN A 57 -0.65 6.61 2.00
C GLN A 57 0.84 6.42 2.34
N ASP A 58 1.48 7.34 3.05
CA ASP A 58 2.90 7.21 3.35
C ASP A 58 3.19 5.98 4.23
N LYS A 59 2.33 5.64 5.19
CA LYS A 59 2.48 4.42 6.00
C LYS A 59 2.30 3.14 5.19
N ALA A 60 1.22 3.05 4.40
CA ALA A 60 0.97 1.89 3.55
C ALA A 60 2.10 1.72 2.51
N ALA A 61 2.58 2.84 1.96
CA ALA A 61 3.68 2.85 1.01
C ALA A 61 5.00 2.40 1.64
N SER A 62 5.27 2.80 2.89
CA SER A 62 6.43 2.36 3.65
C SER A 62 6.42 0.85 3.86
N GLN A 63 5.27 0.26 4.19
CA GLN A 63 5.16 -1.20 4.33
C GLN A 63 5.51 -1.92 3.03
N VAL A 64 4.96 -1.48 1.88
CA VAL A 64 5.30 -2.07 0.57
C VAL A 64 6.79 -1.92 0.26
N LEU A 65 7.39 -0.76 0.55
CA LEU A 65 8.83 -0.53 0.38
C LEU A 65 9.67 -1.45 1.26
N ASP A 66 9.29 -1.63 2.53
CA ASP A 66 9.98 -2.52 3.45
C ASP A 66 9.92 -3.96 2.95
N HIS A 67 8.77 -4.42 2.47
CA HIS A 67 8.65 -5.75 1.87
C HIS A 67 9.51 -5.90 0.59
N LEU A 68 9.57 -4.87 -0.25
CA LEU A 68 10.42 -4.87 -1.46
C LEU A 68 11.92 -4.85 -1.14
N ASN A 69 12.32 -4.28 -0.01
CA ASN A 69 13.72 -4.20 0.43
C ASN A 69 14.18 -5.44 1.25
N GLY A 70 13.37 -6.50 1.30
CA GLY A 70 13.73 -7.75 2.01
C GLY A 70 13.07 -7.92 3.38
N GLY A 71 12.10 -7.07 3.73
CA GLY A 71 11.19 -7.32 4.85
C GLY A 71 10.32 -8.57 4.60
N PRO A 72 9.74 -9.17 5.65
CA PRO A 72 9.01 -10.45 5.55
C PRO A 72 7.90 -10.34 4.50
N THR A 73 8.03 -11.03 3.37
CA THR A 73 6.96 -11.12 2.38
C THR A 73 5.82 -11.91 3.00
N TYR A 74 4.66 -11.29 3.23
CA TYR A 74 3.48 -12.03 3.61
C TYR A 74 2.95 -12.70 2.34
N PRO A 75 3.03 -14.04 2.20
CA PRO A 75 2.34 -14.71 1.10
C PRO A 75 0.86 -14.40 1.28
N GLY A 76 0.31 -13.63 0.33
CA GLY A 76 -1.07 -13.21 0.39
C GLY A 76 -1.99 -14.41 0.54
N SER A 77 -2.57 -14.57 1.72
CA SER A 77 -3.91 -15.13 1.87
C SER A 77 -4.81 -14.21 1.06
N ILE A 78 -5.07 -14.58 -0.19
CA ILE A 78 -6.13 -13.99 -0.99
C ILE A 78 -7.40 -14.13 -0.15
N PRO A 79 -8.11 -13.04 0.24
CA PRO A 79 -9.39 -13.20 0.88
C PRO A 79 -10.33 -13.85 -0.13
N SER A 80 -10.73 -15.09 0.12
CA SER A 80 -11.83 -15.72 -0.59
C SER A 80 -13.11 -14.99 -0.19
N TRP A 81 -13.57 -14.08 -1.05
CA TRP A 81 -14.96 -13.62 -1.09
C TRP A 81 -15.64 -14.28 -2.30
#